data_AF-A0AAU7UT99-F1
#
_entry.id   AF-A0AAU7UT99-F1
#
_cell.length_a   1.000
_cell.length_b   1.000
_cell.length_c   1.000
_cell.angle_alpha   90.00
_cell.angle_beta   90.00
_cell.angle_gamma   90.00
#
_symmetry.space_group_name_H-M   'P 1'
#
loop_
_entity.id
_entity.type
_entity.pdbx_description
1 polymer ?
#
loop_
_entity_poly.entity_id
_entity_poly.type
_entity_poly.pdbx_seq_one_letter_code
_entity_poly.pdbx_strand_id
1 'polypeptide(L)'
;MMKPDKPPENACAIHWPWPQHFHVVAMLISVLMIALVPVFAALTLQQWTQDDVLAAVGFAGITLGLALSSPICFHEAGIRHLALSRLVVHHHHPEHGAGIRIPTRRWGISTVVGTALALGTYSLAAAIAVSHRSGESLLPHGRTESEGLPFLIVLVFVCFATAVFLLAVRSDTRLDIYRGGIRRRVCRRVLTHAQVIDHFIPWNEIERIEVGDLGVRLGSAQYPVVDLFTVSPTAEDLRTRHDGVNRFAVMVHQLAVEPNTLFTLMKRLVENPCDRGLLTGSGAVDLLRPPPLRERFRAARKPSRQHGNNR
;
A
#
# COMPACT_ATOMS: atom_id res chain seq x y z
N MET A 1 -2.58 -31.02 -38.54
CA MET A 1 -2.45 -30.49 -37.17
C MET A 1 -2.03 -29.03 -37.27
N MET A 2 -2.99 -28.13 -37.09
CA MET A 2 -2.75 -26.68 -37.08
C MET A 2 -1.94 -26.33 -35.83
N LYS A 3 -0.77 -25.73 -36.04
CA LYS A 3 0.07 -25.16 -34.99
C LYS A 3 -0.71 -24.00 -34.39
N PRO A 4 -0.96 -23.94 -33.07
CA PRO A 4 -1.65 -22.79 -32.50
C PRO A 4 -0.81 -21.55 -32.74
N ASP A 5 -1.43 -20.54 -33.37
CA ASP A 5 -0.85 -19.22 -33.58
C ASP A 5 -0.31 -18.69 -32.24
N LYS A 6 0.98 -18.35 -32.23
CA LYS A 6 1.55 -17.60 -31.12
C LYS A 6 0.77 -16.29 -31.00
N PRO A 7 0.34 -15.89 -29.79
CA PRO A 7 -0.26 -14.57 -29.61
C PRO A 7 0.75 -13.51 -30.06
N PRO A 8 0.28 -12.39 -30.65
CA PRO A 8 1.15 -11.39 -31.25
C PRO A 8 2.19 -10.90 -30.24
N GLU A 9 3.46 -11.01 -30.64
CA GLU A 9 4.67 -10.69 -29.89
C GLU A 9 4.88 -9.16 -29.72
N ASN A 10 3.78 -8.39 -29.71
CA ASN A 10 3.73 -6.98 -29.38
C ASN A 10 3.14 -6.80 -27.96
N ALA A 11 3.64 -7.58 -27.01
CA ALA A 11 3.45 -7.28 -25.60
C ALA A 11 4.10 -5.93 -25.34
N CYS A 12 3.28 -4.89 -25.21
CA CYS A 12 3.66 -3.52 -24.90
C CYS A 12 4.83 -3.54 -23.90
N ALA A 13 6.02 -3.15 -24.36
CA ALA A 13 7.21 -3.18 -23.53
C ALA A 13 6.94 -2.32 -22.29
N ILE A 14 6.87 -2.97 -21.12
CA ILE A 14 6.54 -2.27 -19.87
C ILE A 14 7.61 -1.21 -19.64
N HIS A 15 7.18 0.05 -19.54
CA HIS A 15 8.05 1.13 -19.10
C HIS A 15 8.26 1.01 -17.59
N TRP A 16 9.50 1.18 -17.13
CA TRP A 16 9.88 1.02 -15.73
C TRP A 16 10.32 2.34 -15.09
N PRO A 17 9.46 3.36 -15.01
CA PRO A 17 9.82 4.61 -14.36
C PRO A 17 10.13 4.43 -12.86
N TRP A 18 9.46 3.48 -12.20
CA TRP A 18 9.68 3.19 -10.78
C TRP A 18 10.32 1.82 -10.58
N PRO A 19 11.67 1.77 -10.47
CA PRO A 19 12.38 0.52 -10.24
C PRO A 19 12.04 -0.04 -8.86
N GLN A 20 11.65 -1.31 -8.84
CA GLN A 20 11.42 -2.03 -7.59
C GLN A 20 12.72 -2.67 -7.13
N HIS A 21 13.30 -2.12 -6.07
CA HIS A 21 14.51 -2.66 -5.45
C HIS A 21 14.19 -3.79 -4.48
N PHE A 22 15.11 -4.74 -4.38
CA PHE A 22 15.04 -5.84 -3.42
C PHE A 22 15.93 -5.53 -2.23
N HIS A 23 15.32 -5.37 -1.05
CA HIS A 23 16.03 -5.03 0.20
C HIS A 23 16.21 -6.28 1.06
N VAL A 24 17.41 -6.86 1.02
CA VAL A 24 17.76 -8.11 1.72
C VAL A 24 17.54 -7.99 3.23
N VAL A 25 17.95 -6.87 3.83
CA VAL A 25 17.81 -6.64 5.28
C VAL A 25 16.35 -6.69 5.73
N ALA A 26 15.45 -6.01 5.00
CA ALA A 26 14.03 -6.03 5.30
C ALA A 26 13.42 -7.44 5.13
N MET A 27 13.89 -8.22 4.15
CA MET A 27 13.48 -9.62 4.00
C MET A 27 13.94 -10.47 5.19
N LEU A 28 15.19 -10.35 5.62
CA LEU A 28 15.72 -11.10 6.76
C LEU A 28 14.96 -10.77 8.04
N ILE A 29 14.66 -9.49 8.29
CA ILE A 29 13.82 -9.06 9.42
C ILE A 29 12.43 -9.71 9.33
N SER A 30 11.81 -9.71 8.15
CA SER A 30 10.49 -10.30 7.94
C SER A 30 10.45 -11.81 8.21
N VAL A 31 11.49 -12.53 7.77
CA VAL A 31 11.65 -13.98 8.00
C VAL A 31 11.87 -14.26 9.48
N LEU A 32 12.73 -13.48 10.14
CA LEU A 32 12.97 -13.59 11.57
C LEU A 32 11.68 -13.35 12.37
N MET A 33 10.90 -12.31 12.03
CA MET A 33 9.63 -12.02 12.70
C MET A 33 8.65 -13.20 12.59
N ILE A 34 8.55 -13.84 11.41
CA ILE A 34 7.70 -15.05 11.24
C ILE A 34 8.23 -16.22 12.04
N ALA A 35 9.55 -16.44 12.05
CA ALA A 35 10.16 -17.54 12.79
C ALA A 35 9.95 -17.41 14.30
N LEU A 36 9.81 -16.19 14.82
CA LEU A 36 9.54 -15.92 16.24
C LEU A 36 8.06 -16.09 16.62
N VAL A 37 7.11 -16.00 15.68
CA VAL A 37 5.67 -16.22 15.95
C VAL A 37 5.39 -17.53 16.70
N PRO A 38 5.85 -18.72 16.25
CA PRO A 38 5.58 -19.97 16.97
C PRO A 38 6.23 -20.00 18.36
N VAL A 39 7.38 -19.36 18.55
CA VAL A 39 8.05 -19.28 19.86
C VAL A 39 7.18 -18.50 20.84
N PHE A 40 6.72 -17.31 20.46
CA PHE A 40 5.86 -16.50 21.33
C PHE A 40 4.45 -17.07 21.50
N ALA A 41 3.93 -17.80 20.50
CA ALA A 41 2.69 -18.54 20.63
C ALA A 41 2.82 -19.69 21.65
N ALA A 42 3.94 -20.42 21.64
CA ALA A 42 4.22 -21.45 22.64
C ALA A 42 4.35 -20.86 24.05
N LEU A 43 5.05 -19.72 24.20
CA LEU A 43 5.13 -19.00 25.48
C LEU A 43 3.75 -18.53 25.96
N THR A 44 2.92 -18.02 25.06
CA THR A 44 1.53 -17.64 25.37
C THR A 44 0.75 -18.82 25.97
N LEU A 45 0.82 -19.98 25.33
CA LEU A 45 0.15 -21.20 25.80
C LEU A 45 0.72 -21.68 27.14
N GLN A 46 2.05 -21.62 27.30
CA GLN A 46 2.71 -22.00 28.55
C GLN A 46 2.26 -21.11 29.72
N GLN A 47 2.22 -19.79 29.55
CA GLN A 47 1.78 -18.87 30.60
C GLN A 47 0.29 -19.06 30.91
N TRP A 48 -0.53 -19.32 29.89
CA TRP A 48 -1.95 -19.65 30.09
C TRP A 48 -2.12 -20.91 30.94
N THR A 49 -1.31 -21.96 30.72
CA THR A 49 -1.34 -23.18 31.53
C THR A 49 -0.79 -23.01 32.95
N GLN A 50 -0.04 -21.95 33.21
CA GLN A 50 0.52 -21.59 34.52
C GLN A 50 -0.36 -20.59 35.28
N ASP A 51 -1.57 -20.31 34.79
CA ASP A 51 -2.52 -19.31 35.31
C ASP A 51 -1.97 -17.87 35.39
N ASP A 52 -0.85 -17.57 34.73
CA ASP A 52 -0.35 -16.19 34.55
C ASP A 52 -1.02 -15.55 33.33
N VAL A 53 -2.27 -15.12 33.55
CA VAL A 53 -3.11 -14.49 32.53
C VAL A 53 -2.46 -13.22 31.97
N LEU A 54 -1.76 -12.45 32.80
CA LEU A 54 -1.16 -11.18 32.39
C LEU A 54 0.01 -11.42 31.44
N ALA A 55 0.87 -12.39 31.76
CA ALA A 55 1.95 -12.81 30.86
C ALA A 55 1.42 -13.43 29.56
N ALA A 56 0.37 -14.25 29.64
CA ALA A 56 -0.28 -14.81 28.46
C ALA A 56 -0.81 -13.71 27.52
N VAL A 57 -1.50 -12.70 28.06
CA VAL A 57 -2.01 -11.55 27.27
C VAL A 57 -0.86 -10.76 26.64
N GLY A 58 0.23 -10.53 27.37
CA GLY A 58 1.40 -9.83 26.84
C GLY A 58 2.06 -10.58 25.67
N PHE A 59 2.31 -11.89 25.83
CA PHE A 59 2.89 -12.70 24.77
C PHE A 59 1.95 -12.87 23.56
N ALA A 60 0.63 -12.95 23.77
CA ALA A 60 -0.35 -12.93 22.69
C ALA A 60 -0.27 -11.60 21.90
N GLY A 61 -0.12 -10.47 22.60
CA GLY A 61 0.09 -9.15 21.98
C GLY A 61 1.33 -9.10 21.09
N ILE A 62 2.49 -9.57 21.59
CA ILE A 62 3.72 -9.65 20.77
C ILE A 62 3.52 -10.57 19.56
N THR A 63 2.95 -11.76 19.77
CA THR A 63 2.72 -12.74 18.71
C THR A 63 1.90 -12.14 17.57
N LEU A 64 0.80 -11.46 17.92
CA LEU A 64 -0.06 -10.78 16.96
C LEU A 64 0.67 -9.59 16.30
N GLY A 65 1.44 -8.81 17.07
CA GLY A 65 2.24 -7.70 16.56
C GLY A 65 3.27 -8.13 15.51
N LEU A 66 4.01 -9.22 15.77
CA LEU A 66 4.97 -9.82 14.84
C LEU A 66 4.29 -10.37 13.59
N ALA A 67 3.16 -11.08 13.75
CA ALA A 67 2.41 -11.63 12.64
C ALA A 67 1.83 -10.53 11.71
N LEU A 68 1.36 -9.42 12.27
CA LEU A 68 0.79 -8.30 11.51
C LEU A 68 1.83 -7.36 10.90
N SER A 69 3.04 -7.27 11.48
CA SER A 69 4.13 -6.41 10.99
C SER A 69 5.02 -7.09 9.94
N SER A 70 5.16 -8.42 9.96
CA SER A 70 5.93 -9.15 8.95
C SER A 70 5.50 -8.83 7.51
N PRO A 71 4.21 -8.78 7.16
CA PRO A 71 3.81 -8.46 5.81
C PRO A 71 4.16 -7.03 5.37
N ILE A 72 4.30 -6.09 6.30
CA ILE A 72 4.84 -4.72 6.05
C ILE A 72 6.33 -4.82 5.70
N CYS A 73 7.09 -5.64 6.43
CA CYS A 73 8.51 -5.85 6.15
C CYS A 73 8.75 -6.53 4.80
N PHE A 74 7.93 -7.53 4.41
CA PHE A 74 7.99 -8.10 3.05
C PHE A 74 7.64 -7.08 1.97
N HIS A 75 6.70 -6.20 2.25
CA HIS A 75 6.39 -5.10 1.37
C HIS A 75 7.65 -4.23 1.21
N GLU A 76 8.24 -3.72 2.28
CA GLU A 76 9.51 -2.96 2.27
C GLU A 76 10.68 -3.71 1.63
N ALA A 77 10.73 -5.05 1.72
CA ALA A 77 11.72 -5.88 1.04
C ALA A 77 11.60 -5.86 -0.49
N GLY A 78 10.52 -5.31 -1.04
CA GLY A 78 10.24 -5.30 -2.48
C GLY A 78 9.42 -6.50 -2.95
N ILE A 79 8.80 -7.27 -2.05
CA ILE A 79 7.88 -8.35 -2.43
C ILE A 79 6.46 -7.79 -2.42
N ARG A 80 6.07 -7.17 -3.55
CA ARG A 80 4.77 -6.47 -3.72
C ARG A 80 4.12 -6.85 -5.04
N HIS A 81 2.78 -6.83 -5.10
CA HIS A 81 2.00 -7.06 -6.33
C HIS A 81 2.35 -8.39 -7.04
N LEU A 82 2.33 -9.50 -6.29
CA LEU A 82 2.65 -10.84 -6.81
C LEU A 82 1.66 -11.35 -7.86
N ALA A 83 0.41 -10.91 -7.75
CA ALA A 83 -0.67 -11.30 -8.63
C ALA A 83 -1.61 -10.11 -8.82
N LEU A 84 -2.49 -10.23 -9.81
CA LEU A 84 -3.60 -9.30 -10.00
C LEU A 84 -4.46 -9.28 -8.74
N SER A 85 -4.70 -8.09 -8.20
CA SER A 85 -5.51 -7.95 -7.00
C SER A 85 -6.96 -8.30 -7.32
N ARG A 86 -7.56 -9.16 -6.48
CA ARG A 86 -9.00 -9.50 -6.56
C ARG A 86 -9.91 -8.28 -6.34
N LEU A 87 -9.35 -7.18 -5.84
CA LEU A 87 -10.08 -5.92 -5.66
C LEU A 87 -10.27 -5.16 -6.97
N VAL A 88 -9.45 -5.45 -8.00
CA VAL A 88 -9.61 -4.87 -9.33
C VAL A 88 -10.69 -5.66 -10.04
N VAL A 89 -11.76 -4.98 -10.43
CA VAL A 89 -12.95 -5.64 -10.99
C VAL A 89 -13.42 -4.91 -12.23
N HIS A 90 -14.06 -5.66 -13.12
CA HIS A 90 -14.88 -5.06 -14.16
C HIS A 90 -16.06 -4.34 -13.54
N HIS A 91 -16.34 -3.15 -14.06
CA HIS A 91 -17.44 -2.33 -13.59
C HIS A 91 -18.17 -1.68 -14.75
N HIS A 92 -19.50 -1.69 -14.69
CA HIS A 92 -20.34 -0.98 -15.64
C HIS A 92 -20.93 0.27 -14.96
N HIS A 93 -20.61 1.45 -15.48
CA HIS A 93 -21.17 2.72 -15.02
C HIS A 93 -22.34 3.13 -15.91
N PRO A 94 -23.47 3.62 -15.36
CA PRO A 94 -24.65 3.98 -16.15
C PRO A 94 -24.36 5.02 -17.25
N GLU A 95 -23.47 5.98 -16.98
CA GLU A 95 -23.18 7.08 -17.93
C GLU A 95 -21.96 6.83 -18.83
N HIS A 96 -21.02 5.98 -18.39
CA HIS A 96 -19.72 5.80 -19.08
C HIS A 96 -19.51 4.39 -19.63
N GLY A 97 -20.47 3.49 -19.39
CA GLY A 97 -20.46 2.11 -19.85
C GLY A 97 -19.46 1.24 -19.10
N ALA A 98 -18.96 0.20 -19.79
CA ALA A 98 -18.03 -0.76 -19.22
C ALA A 98 -16.61 -0.18 -19.05
N GLY A 99 -15.96 -0.56 -17.95
CA GLY A 99 -14.60 -0.19 -17.64
C GLY A 99 -14.02 -1.03 -16.51
N ILE A 100 -12.89 -0.56 -15.97
CA ILE A 100 -12.14 -1.22 -14.90
C ILE A 100 -12.17 -0.34 -13.66
N ARG A 101 -12.50 -0.94 -12.51
CA ARG A 101 -12.44 -0.28 -11.21
C ARG A 101 -11.19 -0.70 -10.44
N ILE A 102 -10.43 0.28 -9.98
CA ILE A 102 -9.20 0.09 -9.21
C ILE A 102 -9.36 0.81 -7.86
N PRO A 103 -9.61 0.07 -6.76
CA PRO A 103 -9.73 0.67 -5.44
C PRO A 103 -8.37 0.88 -4.76
N THR A 104 -8.37 1.70 -3.70
CA THR A 104 -7.24 1.82 -2.78
C THR A 104 -6.98 0.52 -2.03
N ARG A 105 -5.70 0.18 -1.84
CA ARG A 105 -5.26 -0.95 -1.02
C ARG A 105 -5.31 -0.58 0.46
N ARG A 106 -6.37 -1.02 1.15
CA ARG A 106 -6.58 -0.71 2.58
C ARG A 106 -5.71 -1.50 3.56
N TRP A 107 -5.09 -2.58 3.08
CA TRP A 107 -4.39 -3.52 3.94
C TRP A 107 -3.25 -2.89 4.75
N GLY A 108 -2.50 -1.93 4.18
CA GLY A 108 -1.39 -1.28 4.89
C GLY A 108 -1.81 -0.51 6.15
N ILE A 109 -2.90 0.27 6.08
CA ILE A 109 -3.39 1.02 7.25
C ILE A 109 -3.95 0.05 8.29
N SER A 110 -4.73 -0.95 7.86
CA SER A 110 -5.29 -1.94 8.77
C SER A 110 -4.21 -2.76 9.49
N THR A 111 -3.13 -3.14 8.82
CA THR A 111 -2.01 -3.86 9.45
C THR A 111 -1.27 -2.97 10.44
N VAL A 112 -1.00 -1.69 10.11
CA VAL A 112 -0.35 -0.75 11.03
C VAL A 112 -1.20 -0.52 12.28
N VAL A 113 -2.52 -0.33 12.12
CA VAL A 113 -3.45 -0.19 13.25
C VAL A 113 -3.45 -1.45 14.11
N GLY A 114 -3.54 -2.63 13.49
CA GLY A 114 -3.51 -3.90 14.21
C GLY A 114 -2.20 -4.12 14.97
N THR A 115 -1.06 -3.81 14.36
CA THR A 115 0.26 -3.86 15.03
C THR A 115 0.33 -2.87 16.18
N ALA A 116 -0.14 -1.63 16.00
CA ALA A 116 -0.13 -0.62 17.07
C ALA A 116 -0.98 -1.06 18.26
N LEU A 117 -2.18 -1.63 18.01
CA LEU A 117 -3.02 -2.19 19.07
C LEU A 117 -2.35 -3.37 19.77
N ALA A 118 -1.74 -4.29 19.02
CA ALA A 118 -1.07 -5.48 19.57
C ALA A 118 0.18 -5.14 20.40
N LEU A 119 0.96 -4.15 19.98
CA LEU A 119 2.09 -3.64 20.77
C LEU A 119 1.61 -2.83 21.98
N GLY A 120 0.49 -2.09 21.85
CA GLY A 120 -0.16 -1.39 22.94
C GLY A 120 -0.66 -2.34 24.03
N THR A 121 -1.27 -3.48 23.66
CA THR A 121 -1.72 -4.49 24.62
C THR A 121 -0.56 -5.16 25.35
N TYR A 122 0.55 -5.48 24.65
CA TYR A 122 1.76 -5.95 25.30
C TYR A 122 2.31 -4.94 26.32
N SER A 123 2.42 -3.67 25.89
CA SER A 123 2.97 -2.59 26.74
C SER A 123 2.10 -2.35 27.97
N LEU A 124 0.78 -2.45 27.83
CA LEU A 124 -0.16 -2.34 28.93
C LEU A 124 -0.03 -3.51 29.91
N ALA A 125 0.05 -4.74 29.39
CA ALA A 125 0.24 -5.92 30.23
C ALA A 125 1.56 -5.83 31.03
N ALA A 126 2.64 -5.41 30.38
CA ALA A 126 3.93 -5.17 31.03
C ALA A 126 3.86 -4.05 32.09
N ALA A 127 3.16 -2.95 31.82
CA ALA A 127 3.00 -1.86 32.77
C ALA A 127 2.26 -2.30 34.04
N ILE A 128 1.18 -3.07 33.88
CA ILE A 128 0.40 -3.64 34.99
C ILE A 128 1.28 -4.64 35.77
N ALA A 129 2.09 -5.45 35.08
CA ALA A 129 2.95 -6.45 35.71
C ALA A 129 4.03 -5.79 36.58
N VAL A 130 4.61 -4.68 36.11
CA VAL A 130 5.55 -3.85 36.88
C VAL A 130 4.86 -3.18 38.07
N SER A 131 3.67 -2.62 37.90
CA SER A 131 2.95 -1.94 38.99
C SER A 131 2.55 -2.89 40.13
N HIS A 132 2.20 -4.14 39.80
CA HIS A 132 1.86 -5.17 40.78
C HIS A 132 3.06 -5.99 41.27
N ARG A 133 4.28 -5.69 40.78
CA ARG A 133 5.51 -6.47 41.06
C ARG A 133 5.35 -7.98 40.78
N SER A 134 4.55 -8.33 39.78
CA SER A 134 4.12 -9.71 39.49
C SER A 134 4.48 -10.12 38.05
N GLY A 135 5.63 -9.65 37.53
CA GLY A 135 5.93 -9.63 36.09
C GLY A 135 7.23 -10.28 35.64
N GLU A 136 7.77 -11.24 36.40
CA GLU A 136 9.08 -11.86 36.11
C GLU A 136 9.13 -12.58 34.75
N SER A 137 7.99 -13.01 34.22
CA SER A 137 7.86 -13.69 32.92
C SER A 137 7.90 -12.73 31.72
N LEU A 138 7.42 -11.48 31.85
CA LEU A 138 7.26 -10.54 30.73
C LEU A 138 8.48 -9.64 30.50
N LEU A 139 9.29 -9.42 31.54
CA LEU A 139 10.45 -8.54 31.50
C LEU A 139 11.69 -9.28 32.03
N PRO A 140 12.86 -9.10 31.41
CA PRO A 140 14.08 -9.73 31.90
C PRO A 140 14.39 -9.28 33.33
N HIS A 141 14.97 -10.19 34.13
CA HIS A 141 15.34 -9.95 35.52
C HIS A 141 16.18 -8.66 35.62
N GLY A 142 15.73 -7.70 36.43
CA GLY A 142 16.33 -6.37 36.59
C GLY A 142 15.56 -5.21 35.91
N ARG A 143 14.54 -5.49 35.08
CA ARG A 143 13.62 -4.46 34.55
C ARG A 143 12.27 -4.36 35.29
N THR A 144 12.15 -5.06 36.40
CA THR A 144 11.03 -4.93 37.36
C THR A 144 11.15 -3.68 38.23
N GLU A 145 12.25 -2.92 38.10
CA GLU A 145 12.43 -1.64 38.78
C GLU A 145 11.51 -0.56 38.21
N SER A 146 10.99 0.30 39.09
CA SER A 146 9.99 1.33 38.79
C SER A 146 10.40 2.33 37.69
N GLU A 147 11.68 2.37 37.32
CA GLU A 147 12.24 3.27 36.29
C GLU A 147 11.69 3.00 34.88
N GLY A 148 11.30 1.76 34.57
CA GLY A 148 10.76 1.38 33.25
C GLY A 148 9.27 1.71 33.06
N LEU A 149 8.53 1.89 34.16
CA LEU A 149 7.09 2.15 34.16
C LEU A 149 6.66 3.40 33.35
N PRO A 150 7.30 4.58 33.48
CA PRO A 150 6.90 5.75 32.70
C PRO A 150 7.06 5.52 31.18
N PHE A 151 8.10 4.79 30.75
CA PHE A 151 8.29 4.47 29.34
C PHE A 151 7.19 3.56 28.80
N LEU A 152 6.77 2.55 29.56
CA LEU A 152 5.68 1.65 29.18
C LEU A 152 4.34 2.40 29.07
N ILE A 153 4.04 3.29 30.02
CA ILE A 153 2.82 4.13 29.98
C ILE A 153 2.81 5.03 28.75
N VAL A 154 3.94 5.68 28.43
CA VAL A 154 4.07 6.50 27.22
C VAL A 154 3.88 5.64 25.98
N LEU A 155 4.48 4.44 25.92
CA LEU A 155 4.34 3.54 24.78
C LEU A 155 2.89 3.10 24.56
N VAL A 156 2.16 2.78 25.63
CA VAL A 156 0.72 2.51 25.60
C VAL A 156 -0.01 3.70 24.96
N PHE A 157 0.19 4.91 25.50
CA PHE A 157 -0.49 6.10 24.99
C PHE A 157 -0.19 6.36 23.51
N VAL A 158 1.08 6.28 23.10
CA VAL A 158 1.50 6.48 21.70
C VAL A 158 0.89 5.43 20.77
N CYS A 159 0.91 4.15 21.15
CA CYS A 159 0.34 3.06 20.36
C CYS A 159 -1.18 3.23 20.16
N PHE A 160 -1.93 3.47 21.24
CA PHE A 160 -3.38 3.66 21.16
C PHE A 160 -3.76 4.97 20.47
N ALA A 161 -3.06 6.08 20.75
CA ALA A 161 -3.29 7.36 20.07
C ALA A 161 -3.03 7.23 18.57
N THR A 162 -1.97 6.53 18.16
CA THR A 162 -1.67 6.28 16.74
C THR A 162 -2.76 5.44 16.08
N ALA A 163 -3.21 4.36 16.74
CA ALA A 163 -4.30 3.52 16.24
C ALA A 163 -5.59 4.33 16.07
N VAL A 164 -5.98 5.11 17.09
CA VAL A 164 -7.18 5.97 17.04
C VAL A 164 -7.06 7.02 15.94
N PHE A 165 -5.91 7.69 15.82
CA PHE A 165 -5.67 8.69 14.78
C PHE A 165 -5.80 8.11 13.37
N LEU A 166 -5.19 6.96 13.10
CA LEU A 166 -5.28 6.28 11.80
C LEU A 166 -6.68 5.73 11.50
N LEU A 167 -7.46 5.40 12.53
CA LEU A 167 -8.87 5.01 12.37
C LEU A 167 -9.77 6.23 12.11
N ALA A 168 -9.45 7.36 12.73
CA ALA A 168 -10.19 8.62 12.61
C ALA A 168 -9.95 9.31 11.26
N VAL A 169 -8.74 9.23 10.71
CA VAL A 169 -8.37 9.82 9.43
C VAL A 169 -8.28 8.73 8.38
N ARG A 170 -9.26 8.71 7.45
CA ARG A 170 -9.31 7.73 6.36
C ARG A 170 -9.47 8.42 5.02
N SER A 171 -8.67 8.02 4.04
CA SER A 171 -8.83 8.43 2.65
C SER A 171 -8.99 7.18 1.79
N ASP A 172 -10.13 7.07 1.11
CA ASP A 172 -10.40 6.01 0.13
C ASP A 172 -10.39 6.64 -1.27
N THR A 173 -9.35 6.34 -2.05
CA THR A 173 -9.26 6.74 -3.45
C THR A 173 -9.71 5.60 -4.34
N ARG A 174 -10.55 5.88 -5.33
CA ARG A 174 -10.97 4.92 -6.35
C ARG A 174 -10.69 5.52 -7.70
N LEU A 175 -10.07 4.72 -8.56
CA LEU A 175 -9.79 5.07 -9.94
C LEU A 175 -10.59 4.12 -10.83
N ASP A 176 -11.55 4.67 -11.56
CA ASP A 176 -12.32 3.93 -12.55
C ASP A 176 -11.85 4.38 -13.94
N ILE A 177 -11.49 3.43 -14.80
CA ILE A 177 -10.97 3.67 -16.15
C ILE A 177 -12.00 3.18 -17.15
N TYR A 178 -12.53 4.09 -17.97
CA TYR A 178 -13.55 3.81 -18.98
C TYR A 178 -13.01 4.08 -20.39
N ARG A 179 -13.76 3.63 -21.40
CA ARG A 179 -13.44 3.95 -22.80
C ARG A 179 -13.44 5.47 -23.07
N GLY A 180 -14.32 6.22 -22.40
CA GLY A 180 -14.47 7.66 -22.59
C GLY A 180 -13.49 8.53 -21.79
N GLY A 181 -12.96 8.03 -20.67
CA GLY A 181 -12.07 8.80 -19.81
C GLY A 181 -11.69 8.07 -18.52
N ILE A 182 -11.09 8.83 -17.61
CA ILE A 182 -10.70 8.37 -16.27
C ILE A 182 -11.55 9.09 -15.24
N ARG A 183 -12.08 8.34 -14.27
CA ARG A 183 -12.76 8.89 -13.10
C ARG A 183 -11.94 8.63 -11.85
N ARG A 184 -11.73 9.65 -11.04
CA ARG A 184 -11.17 9.51 -9.69
C ARG A 184 -12.18 9.99 -8.67
N ARG A 185 -12.56 9.10 -7.77
CA ARG A 185 -13.40 9.39 -6.62
C ARG A 185 -12.58 9.27 -5.35
N VAL A 186 -12.44 10.38 -4.63
CA VAL A 186 -11.74 10.46 -3.35
C VAL A 186 -12.75 10.69 -2.24
N CYS A 187 -12.89 9.72 -1.36
CA CYS A 187 -13.68 9.83 -0.15
C CYS A 187 -12.74 10.05 1.02
N ARG A 188 -12.66 11.28 1.53
CA ARG A 188 -11.88 11.63 2.72
C ARG A 188 -12.82 11.72 3.92
N ARG A 189 -12.55 10.91 4.94
CA ARG A 189 -13.22 10.97 6.23
C ARG A 189 -12.23 11.43 7.29
N VAL A 190 -12.57 12.51 7.96
CA VAL A 190 -11.84 13.01 9.13
C VAL A 190 -12.84 13.04 10.28
N LEU A 191 -12.68 12.10 11.21
CA LEU A 191 -13.61 11.89 12.33
C LEU A 191 -15.04 11.64 11.83
N THR A 192 -15.92 12.63 12.01
CA THR A 192 -17.33 12.62 11.60
C THR A 192 -17.56 13.28 10.25
N HIS A 193 -16.64 14.10 9.76
CA HIS A 193 -16.78 14.79 8.49
C HIS A 193 -16.35 13.91 7.32
N ALA A 194 -17.20 13.77 6.32
CA ALA A 194 -16.93 13.04 5.10
C ALA A 194 -17.03 13.97 3.89
N GLN A 195 -15.93 14.10 3.17
CA GLN A 195 -15.84 14.84 1.92
C GLN A 195 -15.69 13.84 0.77
N VAL A 196 -16.51 14.00 -0.27
CA VAL A 196 -16.44 13.20 -1.49
C VAL A 196 -16.10 14.12 -2.64
N ILE A 197 -14.96 13.88 -3.27
CA ILE A 197 -14.52 14.57 -4.48
C ILE A 197 -14.60 13.56 -5.61
N ASP A 198 -15.36 13.87 -6.65
CA ASP A 198 -15.57 12.98 -7.79
C ASP A 198 -15.27 13.74 -9.08
N HIS A 199 -14.22 13.33 -9.77
CA HIS A 199 -13.72 14.04 -10.95
C HIS A 199 -13.55 13.07 -12.11
N PHE A 200 -14.18 13.38 -13.23
CA PHE A 200 -14.07 12.65 -14.49
C PHE A 200 -13.31 13.50 -15.50
N ILE A 201 -12.27 12.93 -16.10
CA ILE A 201 -11.46 13.55 -17.13
C ILE A 201 -11.59 12.72 -18.41
N PRO A 202 -12.18 13.29 -19.46
CA PRO A 202 -12.19 12.69 -20.80
C PRO A 202 -10.78 12.48 -21.34
N TRP A 203 -10.55 11.40 -22.09
CA TRP A 203 -9.21 11.12 -22.64
C TRP A 203 -8.69 12.18 -23.62
N ASN A 204 -9.59 12.90 -24.30
CA ASN A 204 -9.26 13.99 -25.23
C ASN A 204 -8.79 15.26 -24.52
N GLU A 205 -9.04 15.40 -23.21
CA GLU A 205 -8.56 16.53 -22.43
C GLU A 205 -7.16 16.31 -21.86
N ILE A 206 -6.64 15.08 -21.95
CA ILE A 206 -5.31 14.73 -21.45
C ILE A 206 -4.30 14.96 -22.57
N GLU A 207 -3.43 15.94 -22.39
CA GLU A 207 -2.38 16.29 -23.35
C GLU A 207 -1.20 15.31 -23.25
N ARG A 208 -0.75 15.03 -22.02
CA ARG A 208 0.40 14.17 -21.77
C ARG A 208 0.34 13.51 -20.40
N ILE A 209 1.03 12.39 -20.29
CA ILE A 209 1.22 11.63 -19.06
C ILE A 209 2.70 11.65 -18.70
N GLU A 210 3.02 12.12 -17.50
CA GLU A 210 4.37 12.14 -16.98
C GLU A 210 4.52 11.30 -15.72
N VAL A 211 5.78 10.97 -15.43
CA VAL A 211 6.19 10.28 -14.22
C VAL A 211 6.31 11.31 -13.11
N GLY A 212 5.44 11.20 -12.11
CA GLY A 212 5.52 11.98 -10.89
C GLY A 212 6.11 11.16 -9.75
N ASP A 213 6.86 11.81 -8.87
CA ASP A 213 7.33 11.22 -7.63
C ASP A 213 6.90 12.08 -6.45
N LEU A 214 6.19 11.47 -5.50
CA LEU A 214 5.96 12.12 -4.20
C LEU A 214 7.14 11.78 -3.30
N GLY A 215 8.09 12.70 -3.18
CA GLY A 215 9.14 12.63 -2.15
C GLY A 215 8.57 12.98 -0.78
N VAL A 216 8.81 12.13 0.23
CA VAL A 216 8.54 12.52 1.62
C VAL A 216 9.72 13.35 2.12
N ARG A 217 9.46 14.48 2.78
CA ARG A 217 10.51 15.26 3.48
C ARG A 217 11.18 14.49 4.64
N LEU A 218 10.58 13.39 5.07
CA LEU A 218 10.99 12.58 6.22
C LEU A 218 11.20 11.13 5.76
N GLY A 219 12.27 10.90 4.98
CA GLY A 219 12.66 9.60 4.44
C GLY A 219 12.99 9.65 2.96
N SER A 220 13.93 8.82 2.51
CA SER A 220 14.35 8.73 1.10
C SER A 220 13.36 7.96 0.21
N ALA A 221 12.13 7.74 0.67
CA ALA A 221 11.13 6.98 -0.07
C ALA A 221 10.45 7.87 -1.11
N GLN A 222 10.64 7.54 -2.39
CA GLN A 222 9.87 8.08 -3.51
C GLN A 222 8.63 7.21 -3.69
N TYR A 223 7.44 7.83 -3.65
CA TYR A 223 6.19 7.13 -3.90
C TYR A 223 5.70 7.39 -5.33
N PRO A 224 5.40 6.33 -6.11
CA PRO A 224 4.87 6.45 -7.46
C PRO A 224 3.59 7.29 -7.56
N VAL A 225 3.61 8.27 -8.46
CA VAL A 225 2.47 9.12 -8.83
C VAL A 225 2.42 9.28 -10.34
N VAL A 226 1.24 9.15 -10.94
CA VAL A 226 1.06 9.45 -12.37
C VAL A 226 0.48 10.84 -12.49
N ASP A 227 1.19 11.73 -13.17
CA ASP A 227 0.75 13.10 -13.42
C ASP A 227 0.13 13.19 -14.81
N LEU A 228 -1.17 13.50 -14.85
CA LEU A 228 -1.91 13.75 -16.09
C LEU A 228 -2.03 15.26 -16.29
N PHE A 229 -1.49 15.77 -17.39
CA PHE A 229 -1.63 17.17 -17.74
C PHE A 229 -2.87 17.37 -18.59
N THR A 230 -3.73 18.28 -18.16
CA THR A 230 -5.00 18.57 -18.82
C THR A 230 -4.94 19.88 -19.61
N VAL A 231 -5.64 19.94 -20.74
CA VAL A 231 -5.75 21.16 -21.57
C VAL A 231 -6.56 22.22 -20.83
N SER A 232 -7.64 21.81 -20.18
CA SER A 232 -8.53 22.68 -19.42
C SER A 232 -8.12 22.72 -17.95
N PRO A 233 -8.23 23.89 -17.28
CA PRO A 233 -7.98 23.99 -15.87
C PRO A 233 -9.05 23.23 -15.08
N THR A 234 -8.62 22.38 -14.16
CA THR A 234 -9.53 21.67 -13.24
C THR A 234 -10.14 22.68 -12.27
N ALA A 235 -11.45 22.63 -12.00
CA ALA A 235 -12.08 23.52 -11.01
C ALA A 235 -11.55 23.27 -9.59
N GLU A 236 -11.43 24.32 -8.76
CA GLU A 236 -10.77 24.23 -7.44
C GLU A 236 -11.45 23.28 -6.45
N ASP A 237 -12.77 23.15 -6.55
CA ASP A 237 -13.61 22.24 -5.76
C ASP A 237 -13.37 20.76 -6.07
N LEU A 238 -12.90 20.46 -7.29
CA LEU A 238 -12.58 19.11 -7.76
C LEU A 238 -11.11 18.74 -7.57
N ARG A 239 -10.27 19.70 -7.15
CA ARG A 239 -8.84 19.48 -6.88
C ARG A 239 -8.63 18.86 -5.51
N THR A 240 -7.79 17.85 -5.49
CA THR A 240 -7.17 17.33 -4.27
C THR A 240 -5.90 18.12 -3.97
N ARG A 241 -5.34 17.94 -2.76
CA ARG A 241 -4.08 18.57 -2.33
C ARG A 241 -2.89 18.34 -3.28
N HIS A 242 -2.93 17.24 -4.04
CA HIS A 242 -1.84 16.85 -4.94
C HIS A 242 -2.05 17.29 -6.39
N ASP A 243 -3.22 17.85 -6.71
CA ASP A 243 -3.51 18.37 -8.04
C ASP A 243 -3.00 19.81 -8.20
N GLY A 244 -2.62 20.14 -9.42
CA GLY A 244 -2.37 21.52 -9.85
C GLY A 244 -3.54 22.07 -10.67
N VAL A 245 -3.36 23.28 -11.22
CA VAL A 245 -4.37 23.93 -12.06
C VAL A 245 -4.67 23.11 -13.32
N ASN A 246 -3.63 22.64 -14.01
CA ASN A 246 -3.69 21.83 -15.22
C ASN A 246 -3.04 20.45 -15.02
N ARG A 247 -3.02 19.98 -13.78
CA ARG A 247 -2.33 18.73 -13.39
C ARG A 247 -3.23 17.91 -12.49
N PHE A 248 -3.52 16.70 -12.92
CA PHE A 248 -4.26 15.73 -12.15
C PHE A 248 -3.34 14.59 -11.70
N ALA A 249 -3.13 14.49 -10.39
CA ALA A 249 -2.21 13.54 -9.79
C ALA A 249 -2.93 12.25 -9.38
N VAL A 250 -2.51 11.12 -9.93
CA VAL A 250 -3.02 9.80 -9.55
C VAL A 250 -2.00 9.12 -8.63
N MET A 251 -2.38 8.95 -7.37
CA MET A 251 -1.52 8.36 -6.32
C MET A 251 -1.43 6.84 -6.45
N VAL A 252 -0.70 6.36 -7.45
CA VAL A 252 -0.71 4.94 -7.84
C VAL A 252 -0.19 4.02 -6.75
N HIS A 253 0.75 4.49 -5.91
CA HIS A 253 1.23 3.72 -4.75
C HIS A 253 0.12 3.35 -3.74
N GLN A 254 -1.02 4.04 -3.75
CA GLN A 254 -2.17 3.74 -2.89
C GLN A 254 -3.12 2.73 -3.53
N LEU A 255 -3.06 2.55 -4.85
CA LEU A 255 -4.00 1.71 -5.59
C LEU A 255 -3.64 0.22 -5.48
N ALA A 256 -4.64 -0.64 -5.62
CA ALA A 256 -4.48 -2.09 -5.54
C ALA A 256 -3.88 -2.73 -6.82
N VAL A 257 -3.04 -1.99 -7.56
CA VAL A 257 -2.46 -2.40 -8.85
C VAL A 257 -0.97 -2.11 -8.89
N GLU A 258 -0.23 -2.79 -9.76
CA GLU A 258 1.20 -2.51 -9.95
C GLU A 258 1.40 -1.15 -10.68
N PRO A 259 2.27 -0.26 -10.17
CA PRO A 259 2.36 1.11 -10.69
C PRO A 259 2.83 1.24 -12.14
N ASN A 260 3.84 0.47 -12.55
CA ASN A 260 4.42 0.54 -13.88
C ASN A 260 3.46 -0.04 -14.94
N THR A 261 2.73 -1.09 -14.60
CA THR A 261 1.66 -1.66 -15.44
C THR A 261 0.53 -0.66 -15.62
N LEU A 262 0.08 0.01 -14.55
CA LEU A 262 -0.95 1.04 -14.67
C LEU A 262 -0.47 2.22 -15.52
N PHE A 263 0.74 2.74 -15.27
CA PHE A 263 1.31 3.82 -16.07
C PHE A 263 1.43 3.45 -17.55
N THR A 264 1.96 2.26 -17.85
CA THR A 264 2.11 1.78 -19.23
C THR A 264 0.74 1.67 -19.92
N LEU A 265 -0.27 1.15 -19.22
CA LEU A 265 -1.63 1.07 -19.76
C LEU A 265 -2.21 2.47 -20.02
N MET A 266 -2.13 3.39 -19.06
CA MET A 266 -2.66 4.75 -19.21
C MET A 266 -1.97 5.49 -20.35
N LYS A 267 -0.64 5.39 -20.44
CA LYS A 267 0.15 5.98 -21.52
C LYS A 267 -0.28 5.43 -22.88
N ARG A 268 -0.42 4.11 -23.01
CA ARG A 268 -0.90 3.46 -24.24
C ARG A 268 -2.29 3.94 -24.66
N LEU A 269 -3.21 4.13 -23.71
CA LEU A 269 -4.59 4.58 -23.98
C LEU A 269 -4.69 6.05 -24.40
N VAL A 270 -3.75 6.88 -23.95
CA VAL A 270 -3.61 8.27 -24.40
C VAL A 270 -3.01 8.31 -25.81
N GLU A 271 -1.89 7.62 -26.02
CA GLU A 271 -1.16 7.61 -27.30
C GLU A 271 -1.94 6.91 -28.42
N ASN A 272 -2.73 5.88 -28.10
CA ASN A 272 -3.47 5.08 -29.08
C ASN A 272 -4.98 5.05 -28.76
N PRO A 273 -5.79 5.99 -29.31
CA PRO A 273 -7.22 6.04 -29.05
C PRO A 273 -7.99 4.75 -29.43
N CYS A 274 -7.51 4.00 -30.44
CA CYS A 274 -8.10 2.74 -30.86
C CYS A 274 -8.05 1.66 -29.77
N ASP A 275 -7.00 1.67 -28.93
CA ASP A 275 -6.82 0.69 -27.86
C ASP A 275 -7.80 0.87 -26.69
N ARG A 276 -8.54 2.00 -26.65
CA ARG A 276 -9.57 2.24 -25.63
C ARG A 276 -10.71 1.22 -25.69
N GLY A 277 -10.91 0.56 -26.83
CA GLY A 277 -11.86 -0.56 -26.96
C GLY A 277 -11.49 -1.78 -26.13
N LEU A 278 -10.21 -1.95 -25.78
CA LEU A 278 -9.75 -3.07 -24.95
C LEU A 278 -10.35 -3.04 -23.54
N LEU A 279 -10.71 -1.84 -23.04
CA LEU A 279 -11.30 -1.64 -21.72
C LEU A 279 -12.71 -2.22 -21.57
N THR A 280 -13.41 -2.44 -22.68
CA THR A 280 -14.78 -2.97 -22.68
C THR A 280 -14.84 -4.49 -22.79
N GLY A 281 -13.72 -5.16 -23.09
CA GLY A 281 -13.66 -6.62 -23.22
C GLY A 281 -13.72 -7.34 -21.87
N SER A 282 -14.13 -8.61 -21.87
CA SER A 282 -14.26 -9.44 -20.67
C SER A 282 -12.93 -9.74 -19.95
N GLY A 283 -11.80 -9.56 -20.63
CA GLY A 283 -10.44 -9.71 -20.08
C GLY A 283 -9.72 -8.40 -19.82
N ALA A 284 -10.40 -7.24 -19.75
CA ALA A 284 -9.69 -5.97 -19.62
C ALA A 284 -8.95 -5.84 -18.28
N VAL A 285 -9.42 -6.50 -17.23
CA VAL A 285 -8.73 -6.54 -15.93
C VAL A 285 -7.37 -7.24 -16.04
N ASP A 286 -7.18 -8.18 -16.97
CA ASP A 286 -5.90 -8.84 -17.22
C ASP A 286 -4.85 -7.91 -17.83
N LEU A 287 -5.25 -6.77 -18.41
CA LEU A 287 -4.32 -5.72 -18.86
C LEU A 287 -3.52 -5.12 -17.70
N LEU A 288 -4.04 -5.25 -16.48
CA LEU A 288 -3.41 -4.79 -15.24
C LEU A 288 -2.63 -5.89 -14.52
N ARG A 289 -2.44 -7.04 -15.16
CA ARG A 289 -1.70 -8.15 -14.57
C ARG A 289 -0.23 -7.75 -14.37
N PRO A 290 0.30 -7.86 -13.15
CA PRO A 290 1.68 -7.48 -12.90
C PRO A 290 2.64 -8.46 -13.60
N PRO A 291 3.77 -7.95 -14.12
CA PRO A 291 4.88 -8.78 -14.58
C PRO A 291 5.53 -9.55 -13.41
N PRO A 292 6.19 -10.69 -13.68
CA PRO A 292 6.80 -11.50 -12.63
C PRO A 292 7.93 -10.74 -11.90
N LEU A 293 8.07 -10.96 -10.59
CA LEU A 293 9.06 -10.26 -9.74
C LEU A 293 10.50 -10.33 -10.28
N ARG A 294 10.88 -11.46 -10.90
CA ARG A 294 12.23 -11.64 -11.46
C ARG A 294 12.52 -10.59 -12.55
N GLU A 295 11.54 -10.25 -13.37
CA GLU A 295 11.68 -9.22 -14.42
C GLU A 295 11.76 -7.83 -13.81
N ARG A 296 10.95 -7.55 -12.79
CA ARG A 296 10.94 -6.28 -12.04
C ARG A 296 12.29 -6.00 -11.38
N PHE A 297 12.83 -6.99 -10.67
CA PHE A 297 14.16 -6.89 -10.04
C PHE A 297 15.27 -6.81 -11.08
N ARG A 298 15.14 -7.50 -12.22
CA ARG A 298 16.12 -7.39 -13.32
C ARG A 298 16.08 -6.00 -13.95
N ALA A 299 14.89 -5.42 -14.14
CA ALA A 299 14.72 -4.06 -14.64
C ALA A 299 15.34 -3.03 -13.68
N ALA A 300 15.15 -3.19 -12.37
CA ALA A 300 15.78 -2.33 -11.36
C ALA A 300 17.31 -2.46 -11.29
N ARG A 301 17.87 -3.63 -11.63
CA ARG A 301 19.34 -3.84 -11.67
C ARG A 301 19.99 -3.31 -12.93
N LYS A 302 19.25 -3.07 -14.01
CA LYS A 302 19.80 -2.45 -15.20
C LYS A 302 19.98 -0.97 -14.86
N PRO A 303 21.23 -0.45 -14.77
CA PRO A 303 21.38 0.99 -14.66
C PRO A 303 20.71 1.61 -15.88
N SER A 304 19.77 2.53 -15.66
CA SER A 304 19.28 3.40 -16.73
C SER A 304 20.50 4.09 -17.33
N ARG A 305 21.02 3.58 -18.45
CA ARG A 305 21.93 4.29 -19.34
C ARG A 305 21.15 5.41 -20.06
N GLN A 306 20.46 6.26 -19.29
CA GLN A 306 19.76 7.45 -19.75
C GLN A 306 19.66 8.44 -18.57
N HIS A 307 20.81 8.90 -18.11
CA HIS A 307 20.98 10.32 -17.83
C HIS A 307 22.18 10.73 -18.68
N GLY A 308 21.89 10.91 -19.97
CA GLY A 308 22.78 11.65 -20.84
C GLY A 308 22.88 13.06 -20.28
N ASN A 309 24.11 13.40 -19.89
CA ASN A 309 24.68 14.73 -19.89
C ASN A 309 23.76 15.78 -20.53
N ASN A 310 23.11 16.58 -19.70
CA ASN A 310 22.68 17.93 -20.05
C ASN A 310 22.93 18.81 -18.83
N ARG A 311 24.20 19.11 -18.63
CA ARG A 311 24.73 20.42 -18.25
C ARG A 311 26.22 20.47 -18.56
#